data_AF-A0A010S1B1-F1
#
_entry.id   AF-A0A010S1B1-F1
#
_cell.length_a   1.000
_cell.length_b   1.000
_cell.length_c   1.000
_cell.angle_alpha   90.00
_cell.angle_beta   90.00
_cell.angle_gamma   90.00
#
_symmetry.space_group_name_H-M   'P 1'
#
loop_
_entity.id
_entity.type
_entity.pdbx_description
1 polymer ?
#
loop_
_entity_poly.entity_id
_entity_poly.type
_entity_poly.pdbx_seq_one_letter_code
_entity_poly.pdbx_strand_id
1 'polypeptide(L)'
;MSTEDEHSITNEKLVAVLSNAVAYVANEAVVLGQYERIQQGRFTQLWPAGGDSEDFEKRINRVVEHLGGPPELYLLRTGESPPPADDYPASSMREVFDVFRRARKSVIRAHLFMTGSTMLVEQPDLLQKPENPGTEELFKKHAQSAFWEHAEAAYIRLFSFWDRIGQALDFTFFNIRKFDHNGFHAVMDRIHANVRPMNDHLCNSGSWKRLRAFQTSNKDDGLQFLLQRRNLLVHSLHLHPHRTDDDEMFKSQFNHLDEAHRKKLQPREPAAEAELLVGQLNKASTLFDDFLVLVEFSSSRKSSRW
;
A
#
# COMPACT_ATOMS: atom_id res chain seq x y z
N MET A 1 24.24 48.05 -31.20
CA MET A 1 22.95 47.42 -30.87
C MET A 1 23.24 45.94 -30.77
N SER A 2 23.56 45.51 -29.57
CA SER A 2 24.13 44.20 -29.29
C SER A 2 23.06 43.38 -28.59
N THR A 3 22.73 42.27 -29.23
CA THR A 3 21.94 41.15 -28.73
C THR A 3 22.68 40.44 -27.61
N GLU A 4 22.32 40.68 -26.35
CA GLU A 4 22.76 39.85 -25.21
C GLU A 4 21.63 39.76 -24.18
N ASP A 5 20.56 39.05 -24.54
CA ASP A 5 19.68 38.39 -23.56
C ASP A 5 20.27 36.99 -23.28
N GLU A 6 21.30 36.91 -22.44
CA GLU A 6 21.71 35.65 -21.82
C GLU A 6 21.43 35.73 -20.32
N HIS A 7 20.31 35.12 -19.92
CA HIS A 7 19.91 34.89 -18.54
C HIS A 7 20.93 34.01 -17.83
N SER A 8 21.97 34.60 -17.23
CA SER A 8 22.83 33.86 -16.30
C SER A 8 22.03 33.50 -15.04
N ILE A 9 21.77 32.21 -14.85
CA ILE A 9 21.30 31.68 -13.57
C ILE A 9 22.44 31.89 -12.59
N THR A 10 22.32 32.89 -11.71
CA THR A 10 23.33 33.16 -10.69
C THR A 10 23.46 31.95 -9.75
N ASN A 11 24.69 31.64 -9.31
CA ASN A 11 24.95 30.54 -8.38
C ASN A 11 24.05 30.58 -7.13
N GLU A 12 23.70 31.78 -6.65
CA GLU A 12 22.78 31.98 -5.54
C GLU A 12 21.35 31.47 -5.84
N LYS A 13 20.84 31.71 -7.05
CA LYS A 13 19.54 31.17 -7.49
C LYS A 13 19.57 29.65 -7.61
N LEU A 14 20.67 29.10 -8.13
CA LEU A 14 20.85 27.65 -8.21
C LEU A 14 20.89 27.01 -6.81
N VAL A 15 21.67 27.58 -5.89
CA VAL A 15 21.76 27.10 -4.50
C VAL A 15 20.40 27.18 -3.81
N ALA A 16 19.62 28.25 -4.01
CA ALA A 16 18.28 28.38 -3.46
C ALA A 16 17.32 27.29 -3.99
N VAL A 17 17.33 27.03 -5.30
CA VAL A 17 16.49 25.98 -5.91
C VAL A 17 16.87 24.58 -5.39
N LEU A 18 18.17 24.26 -5.35
CA LEU A 18 18.66 22.98 -4.83
C LEU A 18 18.33 22.80 -3.35
N SER A 19 18.50 23.85 -2.54
CA SER A 19 18.17 23.83 -1.11
C SER A 19 16.67 23.60 -0.90
N ASN A 20 15.81 24.25 -1.68
CA ASN A 20 14.36 24.05 -1.63
C ASN A 20 13.97 22.62 -2.02
N ALA A 21 14.60 22.04 -3.05
CA ALA A 21 14.35 20.66 -3.46
C ALA A 21 14.75 19.65 -2.37
N VAL A 22 15.93 19.83 -1.75
CA VAL A 22 16.37 18.98 -0.63
C VAL A 22 15.46 19.15 0.58
N ALA A 23 15.10 20.39 0.94
CA ALA A 23 14.20 20.67 2.05
C ALA A 23 12.82 20.03 1.84
N TYR A 24 12.28 20.07 0.61
CA TYR A 24 11.01 19.43 0.26
C TYR A 24 11.03 17.92 0.52
N VAL A 25 12.08 17.22 0.07
CA VAL A 25 12.22 15.77 0.26
C VAL A 25 12.51 15.41 1.72
N ALA A 26 13.43 16.14 2.37
CA ALA A 26 13.87 15.86 3.73
C ALA A 26 12.75 16.11 4.77
N ASN A 27 11.93 17.15 4.57
CA ASN A 27 10.86 17.49 5.50
C ASN A 27 9.60 16.64 5.31
N GLU A 28 9.50 15.87 4.23
CA GLU A 28 8.30 15.09 3.92
C GLU A 28 7.86 14.19 5.09
N ALA A 29 8.80 13.46 5.70
CA ALA A 29 8.50 12.58 6.82
C ALA A 29 7.91 13.34 8.03
N VAL A 30 8.39 14.56 8.26
CA VAL A 30 7.91 15.44 9.34
C VAL A 30 6.50 15.93 9.02
N VAL A 31 6.26 16.40 7.79
CA VAL A 31 4.95 16.90 7.35
C VAL A 31 3.89 15.80 7.40
N LEU A 32 4.19 14.60 6.87
CA LEU A 32 3.28 13.46 6.93
C LEU A 32 2.96 13.07 8.38
N GLY A 33 3.97 13.08 9.26
CA GLY A 33 3.78 12.80 10.69
C GLY A 33 2.92 13.84 11.41
N GLN A 34 3.09 15.13 11.12
CA GLN A 34 2.25 16.20 11.65
C GLN A 34 0.81 16.08 11.16
N TYR A 35 0.63 15.83 9.86
CA TYR A 35 -0.69 15.66 9.26
C TYR A 35 -1.44 14.46 9.85
N GLU A 36 -0.75 13.33 10.02
CA GLU A 36 -1.30 12.14 10.66
C GLU A 36 -1.75 12.41 12.10
N ARG A 37 -0.97 13.19 12.87
CA ARG A 37 -1.34 13.58 14.25
C ARG A 37 -2.57 14.47 14.31
N ILE A 38 -2.87 15.24 13.26
CA ILE A 38 -4.09 16.04 13.15
C ILE A 38 -5.27 15.13 12.76
N GLN A 39 -5.06 14.21 11.82
CA GLN A 39 -6.06 13.25 11.33
C GLN A 39 -6.13 11.98 12.20
N GLN A 40 -6.16 12.13 13.53
CA GLN A 40 -6.08 11.00 14.46
C GLN A 40 -7.13 9.93 14.16
N GLY A 41 -6.68 8.67 14.16
CA GLY A 41 -7.56 7.51 13.93
C GLY A 41 -7.98 7.28 12.48
N ARG A 42 -7.65 8.18 11.54
CA ARG A 42 -8.06 8.05 10.13
C ARG A 42 -7.25 6.99 9.37
N PHE A 43 -5.94 6.97 9.58
CA PHE A 43 -5.01 6.06 8.91
C PHE A 43 -4.59 4.95 9.87
N THR A 44 -5.20 3.78 9.75
CA THR A 44 -4.89 2.64 10.62
C THR A 44 -3.44 2.16 10.46
N GLN A 45 -2.93 1.50 11.49
CA GLN A 45 -1.66 0.77 11.48
C GLN A 45 -1.96 -0.73 11.56
N LEU A 46 -0.98 -1.60 11.30
CA LEU A 46 -1.23 -3.05 11.41
C LEU A 46 -1.40 -3.52 12.86
N TRP A 47 -0.84 -2.78 13.82
CA TRP A 47 -1.09 -3.01 15.23
C TRP A 47 -2.27 -2.13 15.71
N PRO A 48 -3.11 -2.62 16.63
CA PRO A 48 -4.29 -1.91 17.10
C PRO A 48 -3.93 -0.61 17.84
N ALA A 49 -4.70 0.44 17.60
CA ALA A 49 -4.56 1.73 18.28
C ALA A 49 -4.92 1.57 19.77
N GLY A 50 -3.98 1.88 20.67
CA GLY A 50 -4.18 1.74 22.12
C GLY A 50 -3.99 0.32 22.67
N GLY A 51 -3.57 -0.65 21.83
CA GLY A 51 -3.08 -1.95 22.29
C GLY A 51 -1.64 -1.88 22.75
N ASP A 52 -1.25 -2.78 23.65
CA ASP A 52 0.15 -2.93 24.08
C ASP A 52 0.99 -3.36 22.87
N SER A 53 1.94 -2.52 22.43
CA SER A 53 2.83 -2.84 21.31
C SER A 53 3.59 -4.14 21.57
N GLU A 54 3.85 -4.45 22.84
CA GLU A 54 4.49 -5.70 23.22
C GLU A 54 3.64 -6.93 22.89
N ASP A 55 2.31 -6.88 23.07
CA ASP A 55 1.44 -8.03 22.81
C ASP A 55 1.34 -8.35 21.32
N PHE A 56 1.35 -7.31 20.48
CA PHE A 56 1.43 -7.45 19.05
C PHE A 56 2.77 -8.08 18.64
N GLU A 57 3.89 -7.55 19.14
CA GLU A 57 5.23 -8.11 18.86
C GLU A 57 5.34 -9.56 19.32
N LYS A 58 4.88 -9.89 20.54
CA LYS A 58 4.82 -11.27 21.05
C LYS A 58 3.99 -12.18 20.15
N ARG A 59 2.89 -11.69 19.56
CA ARG A 59 2.09 -12.47 18.61
C ARG A 59 2.84 -12.70 17.30
N ILE A 60 3.50 -11.68 16.75
CA ILE A 60 4.31 -11.82 15.55
C ILE A 60 5.46 -12.81 15.76
N ASN A 61 6.15 -12.73 16.89
CA ASN A 61 7.25 -13.65 17.21
C ASN A 61 6.74 -15.09 17.33
N ARG A 62 5.59 -15.31 17.97
CA ARG A 62 4.93 -16.63 18.00
C ARG A 62 4.59 -17.15 16.60
N VAL A 63 4.10 -16.29 15.70
CA VAL A 63 3.80 -16.66 14.31
C VAL A 63 5.08 -17.02 13.55
N VAL A 64 6.14 -16.23 13.71
CA VAL A 64 7.45 -16.50 13.09
C VAL A 64 8.04 -17.82 13.59
N GLU A 65 8.01 -18.06 14.91
CA GLU A 65 8.43 -19.33 15.51
C GLU A 65 7.58 -20.52 15.02
N HIS A 66 6.26 -20.36 14.93
CA HIS A 66 5.33 -21.37 14.42
C HIS A 66 5.68 -21.80 13.00
N LEU A 67 6.15 -20.85 12.19
CA LEU A 67 6.62 -21.07 10.83
C LEU A 67 8.05 -21.63 10.72
N GLY A 68 8.71 -21.89 11.85
CA GLY A 68 10.05 -22.46 11.91
C GLY A 68 11.18 -21.43 11.95
N GLY A 69 10.87 -20.17 12.24
CA GLY A 69 11.87 -19.15 12.53
C GLY A 69 12.64 -19.45 13.83
N PRO A 70 13.81 -18.84 14.02
CA PRO A 70 14.59 -19.02 15.24
C PRO A 70 13.81 -18.51 16.47
N PRO A 71 13.91 -19.19 17.62
CA PRO A 71 13.37 -18.67 18.87
C PRO A 71 14.15 -17.42 19.32
N GLU A 72 13.52 -16.58 20.15
CA GLU A 72 14.19 -15.39 20.72
C GLU A 72 15.43 -15.71 21.55
N LEU A 73 15.44 -16.88 22.21
CA LEU A 73 16.52 -17.29 23.12
C LEU A 73 16.95 -18.74 22.86
N TYR A 74 18.26 -18.95 22.84
CA TYR A 74 18.88 -20.28 22.84
C TYR A 74 19.49 -20.57 24.21
N LEU A 75 19.20 -21.74 24.76
CA LEU A 75 19.96 -22.29 25.88
C LEU A 75 21.12 -23.12 25.30
N LEU A 76 22.33 -22.57 25.36
CA LEU A 76 23.55 -23.19 24.82
C LEU A 76 24.48 -23.63 25.95
N ARG A 77 25.21 -24.73 25.77
CA ARG A 77 26.31 -25.08 26.68
C ARG A 77 27.51 -24.17 26.40
N THR A 78 28.39 -24.01 27.39
CA THR A 78 29.58 -23.17 27.27
C THR A 78 30.42 -23.60 26.07
N GLY A 79 30.63 -22.68 25.12
CA GLY A 79 31.41 -22.92 23.89
C GLY A 79 30.60 -23.40 22.68
N GLU A 80 29.29 -23.57 22.81
CA GLU A 80 28.41 -23.88 21.67
C GLU A 80 27.93 -22.61 20.96
N SER A 81 27.78 -22.70 19.63
CA SER A 81 27.13 -21.68 18.80
C SER A 81 25.67 -22.05 18.57
N PRO A 82 24.77 -21.06 18.38
CA PRO A 82 23.40 -21.34 17.99
C PRO A 82 23.34 -22.09 16.65
N PRO A 83 22.34 -22.96 16.44
CA PRO A 83 22.16 -23.65 15.18
C PRO A 83 21.90 -22.65 14.03
N PRO A 84 22.22 -23.02 12.78
CA PRO A 84 21.87 -22.20 11.62
C PRO A 84 20.37 -21.91 11.60
N ALA A 85 20.00 -20.63 11.62
CA ALA A 85 18.62 -20.19 11.64
C ALA A 85 18.06 -20.07 10.22
N ASP A 86 16.84 -20.56 10.00
CA ASP A 86 16.07 -20.22 8.81
C ASP A 86 15.37 -18.87 9.04
N ASP A 87 15.95 -17.80 8.49
CA ASP A 87 15.41 -16.44 8.63
C ASP A 87 14.27 -16.15 7.63
N TYR A 88 13.91 -17.11 6.77
CA TYR A 88 12.87 -16.88 5.76
C TYR A 88 11.52 -16.44 6.35
N PRO A 89 10.97 -17.08 7.42
CA PRO A 89 9.69 -16.64 7.99
C PRO A 89 9.74 -15.20 8.52
N ALA A 90 10.82 -14.84 9.21
CA ALA A 90 11.01 -13.50 9.76
C ALA A 90 11.19 -12.46 8.64
N SER A 91 11.99 -12.78 7.62
CA SER A 91 12.18 -11.95 6.44
C SER A 91 10.89 -11.74 5.64
N SER A 92 10.08 -12.79 5.46
CA SER A 92 8.78 -12.71 4.78
C SER A 92 7.80 -11.81 5.54
N MET A 93 7.71 -11.96 6.87
CA MET A 93 6.89 -11.09 7.71
C MET A 93 7.39 -9.64 7.71
N ARG A 94 8.71 -9.41 7.75
CA ARG A 94 9.31 -8.07 7.64
C ARG A 94 8.94 -7.39 6.34
N GLU A 95 8.95 -8.12 5.23
CA GLU A 95 8.54 -7.58 3.94
C GLU A 95 7.07 -7.16 3.92
N VAL A 96 6.18 -7.95 4.54
CA VAL A 96 4.77 -7.58 4.71
C VAL A 96 4.64 -6.23 5.45
N PHE A 97 5.37 -6.05 6.55
CA PHE A 97 5.38 -4.78 7.30
C PHE A 97 5.93 -3.61 6.48
N ASP A 98 7.04 -3.82 5.76
CA ASP A 98 7.68 -2.78 4.98
C ASP A 98 6.81 -2.32 3.81
N VAL A 99 6.16 -3.26 3.11
CA VAL A 99 5.23 -2.93 2.02
C VAL A 99 3.98 -2.25 2.55
N PHE A 100 3.42 -2.69 3.68
CA PHE A 100 2.31 -1.98 4.32
C PHE A 100 2.70 -0.54 4.69
N ARG A 101 3.87 -0.33 5.30
CA ARG A 101 4.36 1.00 5.68
C ARG A 101 4.47 1.93 4.46
N ARG A 102 4.96 1.40 3.33
CA ARG A 102 5.03 2.15 2.06
C ARG A 102 3.65 2.45 1.49
N ALA A 103 2.73 1.49 1.50
CA ALA A 103 1.35 1.68 1.05
C ALA A 103 0.65 2.75 1.89
N ARG A 104 0.73 2.64 3.22
CA ARG A 104 0.20 3.60 4.19
C ARG A 104 0.72 5.02 3.96
N LYS A 105 2.04 5.21 3.83
CA LYS A 105 2.62 6.52 3.51
C LYS A 105 2.05 7.11 2.22
N SER A 106 1.80 6.27 1.21
CA SER A 106 1.25 6.69 -0.08
C SER A 106 -0.20 7.14 0.04
N VAL A 107 -1.01 6.43 0.83
CA VAL A 107 -2.40 6.81 1.12
C VAL A 107 -2.45 8.14 1.89
N ILE A 108 -1.61 8.31 2.92
CA ILE A 108 -1.53 9.58 3.66
C ILE A 108 -1.13 10.71 2.71
N ARG A 109 -0.13 10.48 1.85
CA ARG A 109 0.33 11.46 0.87
C ARG A 109 -0.80 11.84 -0.10
N ALA A 110 -1.50 10.88 -0.69
CA ALA A 110 -2.63 11.15 -1.58
C ALA A 110 -3.71 11.99 -0.85
N HIS A 111 -4.06 11.61 0.38
CA HIS A 111 -5.05 12.33 1.17
C HIS A 111 -4.61 13.77 1.53
N LEU A 112 -3.33 13.95 1.88
CA LEU A 112 -2.73 15.26 2.14
C LEU A 112 -2.81 16.17 0.90
N PHE A 113 -2.44 15.66 -0.28
CA PHE A 113 -2.48 16.44 -1.52
C PHE A 113 -3.90 16.76 -1.95
N MET A 114 -4.84 15.83 -1.79
CA MET A 114 -6.27 16.11 -1.99
C MET A 114 -6.73 17.26 -1.09
N THR A 115 -6.46 17.15 0.22
CA THR A 115 -6.88 18.15 1.21
C THR A 115 -6.23 19.51 0.95
N GLY A 116 -4.92 19.53 0.67
CA GLY A 116 -4.19 20.75 0.34
C GLY A 116 -4.67 21.40 -0.96
N SER A 117 -5.01 20.61 -1.97
CA SER A 117 -5.61 21.08 -3.22
C SER A 117 -6.98 21.71 -3.00
N THR A 118 -7.83 21.11 -2.15
CA THR A 118 -9.11 21.70 -1.74
C THR A 118 -8.90 23.02 -0.99
N MET A 119 -7.95 23.08 -0.06
CA MET A 119 -7.62 24.31 0.67
C MET A 119 -7.13 25.43 -0.26
N LEU A 120 -6.38 25.10 -1.31
CA LEU A 120 -5.94 26.08 -2.32
C LEU A 120 -7.09 26.76 -3.04
N VAL A 121 -8.20 26.05 -3.23
CA VAL A 121 -9.39 26.56 -3.92
C VAL A 121 -10.30 27.30 -2.94
N GLU A 122 -10.55 26.73 -1.76
CA GLU A 122 -11.51 27.26 -0.79
C GLU A 122 -10.96 28.40 0.06
N GLN A 123 -9.66 28.36 0.39
CA GLN A 123 -9.00 29.31 1.30
C GLN A 123 -7.64 29.76 0.72
N PRO A 124 -7.65 30.42 -0.45
CA PRO A 124 -6.43 30.79 -1.16
C PRO A 124 -5.50 31.73 -0.35
N ASP A 125 -6.05 32.48 0.61
CA ASP A 125 -5.31 33.48 1.39
C ASP A 125 -4.45 32.86 2.50
N LEU A 126 -4.68 31.59 2.86
CA LEU A 126 -3.91 30.89 3.89
C LEU A 126 -2.60 30.30 3.38
N LEU A 127 -2.38 30.31 2.06
CA LEU A 127 -1.24 29.68 1.43
C LEU A 127 -0.31 30.74 0.83
N GLN A 128 0.99 30.63 1.11
CA GLN A 128 1.99 31.48 0.50
C GLN A 128 2.04 31.17 -1.00
N LYS A 129 1.53 32.10 -1.80
CA LYS A 129 1.54 31.99 -3.26
C LYS A 129 2.86 32.52 -3.82
N PRO A 130 3.36 31.95 -4.93
CA PRO A 130 4.41 32.57 -5.71
C PRO A 130 3.98 33.98 -6.15
N GLU A 131 4.89 34.96 -6.05
CA GLU A 131 4.61 36.35 -6.46
C GLU A 131 4.41 36.51 -7.97
N ASN A 132 4.94 35.56 -8.77
CA ASN A 132 4.83 35.56 -10.22
C ASN A 132 3.55 34.85 -10.69
N PRO A 133 2.65 35.52 -11.45
CA PRO A 133 1.39 34.94 -11.93
C PRO A 133 1.56 33.64 -12.73
N GLY A 134 2.60 33.53 -13.57
CA GLY A 134 2.84 32.32 -14.36
C GLY A 134 3.30 31.14 -13.49
N THR A 135 4.01 31.42 -12.40
CA THR A 135 4.42 30.40 -11.43
C THR A 135 3.25 29.99 -10.52
N GLU A 136 2.35 30.92 -10.19
CA GLU A 136 1.14 30.62 -9.42
C GLU A 136 0.20 29.66 -10.18
N GLU A 137 -0.02 29.89 -11.47
CA GLU A 137 -0.87 29.02 -12.30
C GLU A 137 -0.29 27.61 -12.44
N LEU A 138 1.02 27.51 -12.70
CA LEU A 138 1.73 26.23 -12.71
C LEU A 138 1.62 25.51 -11.36
N PHE A 139 1.82 26.23 -10.26
CA PHE A 139 1.70 25.68 -8.92
C PHE A 139 0.31 25.09 -8.66
N LYS A 140 -0.77 25.83 -8.99
CA LYS A 140 -2.15 25.33 -8.84
C LYS A 140 -2.41 24.08 -9.66
N LYS A 141 -1.99 24.08 -10.93
CA LYS A 141 -2.14 22.93 -11.83
C LYS A 141 -1.40 21.70 -11.30
N HIS A 142 -0.16 21.86 -10.85
CA HIS A 142 0.64 20.76 -10.31
C HIS A 142 0.09 20.26 -8.96
N ALA A 143 -0.35 21.14 -8.07
CA ALA A 143 -0.96 20.74 -6.80
C ALA A 143 -2.23 19.90 -7.01
N GLN A 144 -3.06 20.28 -7.99
CA GLN A 144 -4.26 19.53 -8.37
C GLN A 144 -3.94 18.19 -9.04
N SER A 145 -2.88 18.13 -9.86
CA SER A 145 -2.45 16.90 -10.52
C SER A 145 -1.78 15.89 -9.58
N ALA A 146 -1.00 16.40 -8.61
CA ALA A 146 -0.20 15.58 -7.69
C ALA A 146 -1.04 14.60 -6.85
N PHE A 147 -2.29 14.95 -6.56
CA PHE A 147 -3.23 14.01 -5.93
C PHE A 147 -3.31 12.69 -6.70
N TRP A 148 -3.52 12.75 -8.02
CA TRP A 148 -3.75 11.57 -8.85
C TRP A 148 -2.50 10.71 -8.95
N GLU A 149 -1.32 11.30 -9.11
CA GLU A 149 -0.05 10.58 -9.11
C GLU A 149 0.16 9.79 -7.79
N HIS A 150 -0.21 10.42 -6.66
CA HIS A 150 -0.12 9.76 -5.36
C HIS A 150 -1.22 8.73 -5.14
N ALA A 151 -2.42 8.93 -5.67
CA ALA A 151 -3.51 7.97 -5.64
C ALA A 151 -3.14 6.70 -6.44
N GLU A 152 -2.57 6.86 -7.63
CA GLU A 152 -2.05 5.76 -8.46
C GLU A 152 -1.02 4.92 -7.70
N ALA A 153 -0.02 5.59 -7.13
CA ALA A 153 1.01 4.94 -6.34
C ALA A 153 0.43 4.22 -5.12
N ALA A 154 -0.59 4.80 -4.47
CA ALA A 154 -1.26 4.20 -3.34
C ALA A 154 -2.02 2.92 -3.72
N TYR A 155 -2.77 2.91 -4.83
CA TYR A 155 -3.46 1.71 -5.30
C TYR A 155 -2.51 0.56 -5.61
N ILE A 156 -1.42 0.83 -6.33
CA ILE A 156 -0.42 -0.18 -6.66
C ILE A 156 0.19 -0.76 -5.38
N ARG A 157 0.59 0.10 -4.44
CA ARG A 157 1.24 -0.34 -3.20
C ARG A 157 0.29 -1.08 -2.26
N LEU A 158 -0.98 -0.67 -2.18
CA LEU A 158 -2.02 -1.40 -1.44
C LEU A 158 -2.24 -2.80 -2.02
N PHE A 159 -2.25 -2.94 -3.35
CA PHE A 159 -2.33 -4.26 -3.97
C PHE A 159 -1.05 -5.09 -3.70
N SER A 160 0.13 -4.47 -3.80
CA SER A 160 1.40 -5.15 -3.50
C SER A 160 1.48 -5.67 -2.06
N PHE A 161 0.85 -4.99 -1.09
CA PHE A 161 0.75 -5.49 0.28
C PHE A 161 0.04 -6.86 0.30
N TRP A 162 -1.08 -6.98 -0.40
CA TRP A 162 -1.77 -8.27 -0.53
C TRP A 162 -0.91 -9.31 -1.23
N ASP A 163 -0.17 -8.96 -2.28
CA ASP A 163 0.78 -9.91 -2.90
C ASP A 163 1.80 -10.47 -1.89
N ARG A 164 2.31 -9.65 -0.96
CA ARG A 164 3.20 -10.12 0.13
C ARG A 164 2.49 -11.01 1.15
N ILE A 165 1.24 -10.70 1.50
CA ILE A 165 0.40 -11.61 2.32
C ILE A 165 0.23 -12.95 1.61
N GLY A 166 -0.01 -12.94 0.30
CA GLY A 166 -0.08 -14.14 -0.53
C GLY A 166 1.19 -14.97 -0.47
N GLN A 167 2.36 -14.35 -0.61
CA GLN A 167 3.64 -15.04 -0.50
C GLN A 167 3.86 -15.67 0.88
N ALA A 168 3.56 -14.94 1.96
CA ALA A 168 3.64 -15.47 3.32
C ALA A 168 2.74 -16.70 3.48
N LEU A 169 1.52 -16.66 2.93
CA LEU A 169 0.59 -17.79 2.93
C LEU A 169 1.05 -18.96 2.06
N ASP A 170 1.66 -18.69 0.89
CA ASP A 170 2.16 -19.73 -0.01
C ASP A 170 3.31 -20.51 0.65
N PHE A 171 4.19 -19.79 1.36
CA PHE A 171 5.18 -20.41 2.22
C PHE A 171 4.54 -21.17 3.37
N THR A 172 3.59 -20.56 4.08
CA THR A 172 2.95 -21.14 5.26
C THR A 172 2.31 -22.50 4.97
N PHE A 173 1.45 -22.56 3.95
CA PHE A 173 0.64 -23.75 3.63
C PHE A 173 1.30 -24.72 2.65
N PHE A 174 2.19 -24.26 1.78
CA PHE A 174 2.76 -25.09 0.70
C PHE A 174 4.30 -25.13 0.71
N ASN A 175 4.96 -24.45 1.65
CA ASN A 175 6.42 -24.35 1.75
C ASN A 175 7.09 -23.82 0.47
N ILE A 176 6.39 -22.99 -0.29
CA ILE A 176 6.92 -22.36 -1.50
C ILE A 176 7.65 -21.08 -1.12
N ARG A 177 8.97 -21.04 -1.38
CA ARG A 177 9.86 -19.92 -1.01
C ARG A 177 10.14 -18.93 -2.14
N LYS A 178 9.35 -18.97 -3.21
CA LYS A 178 9.58 -18.13 -4.41
C LYS A 178 8.88 -16.78 -4.26
N PHE A 179 9.67 -15.71 -4.24
CA PHE A 179 9.16 -14.35 -4.32
C PHE A 179 8.46 -14.11 -5.66
N ASP A 180 7.39 -13.33 -5.63
CA ASP A 180 6.58 -12.88 -6.77
C ASP A 180 5.98 -14.01 -7.63
N HIS A 181 5.83 -15.21 -7.08
CA HIS A 181 5.28 -16.35 -7.82
C HIS A 181 3.75 -16.38 -7.88
N ASN A 182 3.06 -16.16 -6.75
CA ASN A 182 1.60 -16.15 -6.66
C ASN A 182 1.13 -15.00 -5.78
N GLY A 183 0.14 -14.23 -6.24
CA GLY A 183 -0.52 -13.20 -5.44
C GLY A 183 -1.57 -13.79 -4.50
N PHE A 184 -2.06 -12.97 -3.55
CA PHE A 184 -3.04 -13.38 -2.53
C PHE A 184 -4.23 -14.16 -3.08
N HIS A 185 -4.80 -13.70 -4.20
CA HIS A 185 -5.95 -14.33 -4.81
C HIS A 185 -5.70 -15.81 -5.16
N ALA A 186 -4.62 -16.09 -5.89
CA ALA A 186 -4.29 -17.44 -6.35
C ALA A 186 -3.96 -18.37 -5.17
N VAL A 187 -3.26 -17.86 -4.16
CA VAL A 187 -2.90 -18.63 -2.96
C VAL A 187 -4.14 -18.98 -2.16
N MET A 188 -5.06 -18.04 -1.96
CA MET A 188 -6.31 -18.31 -1.25
C MET A 188 -7.17 -19.37 -1.97
N ASP A 189 -7.22 -19.36 -3.31
CA ASP A 189 -7.90 -20.41 -4.07
C ASP A 189 -7.22 -21.77 -3.91
N ARG A 190 -5.89 -21.81 -3.88
CA ARG A 190 -5.14 -23.04 -3.61
C ARG A 190 -5.40 -23.56 -2.20
N ILE A 191 -5.46 -22.70 -1.18
CA ILE A 191 -5.82 -23.08 0.20
C ILE A 191 -7.26 -23.62 0.21
N HIS A 192 -8.19 -22.96 -0.48
CA HIS A 192 -9.58 -23.39 -0.55
C HIS A 192 -9.74 -24.78 -1.19
N ALA A 193 -8.96 -25.08 -2.24
CA ALA A 193 -9.04 -26.34 -2.96
C ALA A 193 -8.32 -27.49 -2.22
N ASN A 194 -7.17 -27.21 -1.57
CA ASN A 194 -6.28 -28.27 -1.08
C ASN A 194 -6.24 -28.39 0.44
N VAL A 195 -6.33 -27.29 1.18
CA VAL A 195 -6.16 -27.28 2.64
C VAL A 195 -7.50 -27.31 3.36
N ARG A 196 -8.44 -26.46 2.92
CA ARG A 196 -9.75 -26.32 3.55
C ARG A 196 -10.50 -27.65 3.69
N PRO A 197 -10.57 -28.54 2.69
CA PRO A 197 -11.30 -29.81 2.81
C PRO A 197 -10.74 -30.76 3.87
N MET A 198 -9.49 -30.55 4.30
CA MET A 198 -8.78 -31.39 5.25
C MET A 198 -8.63 -30.75 6.64
N ASN A 199 -9.14 -29.53 6.82
CA ASN A 199 -8.98 -28.76 8.07
C ASN A 199 -10.32 -28.14 8.51
N ASP A 200 -11.00 -28.84 9.42
CA ASP A 200 -12.32 -28.44 9.94
C ASP A 200 -12.26 -27.13 10.75
N HIS A 201 -11.16 -26.89 11.45
CA HIS A 201 -10.96 -25.65 12.20
C HIS A 201 -10.87 -24.44 11.26
N LEU A 202 -10.14 -24.58 10.16
CA LEU A 202 -10.07 -23.57 9.10
C LEU A 202 -11.44 -23.33 8.46
N CYS A 203 -12.19 -24.40 8.16
CA CYS A 203 -13.54 -24.30 7.60
C CYS A 203 -14.50 -23.47 8.47
N ASN A 204 -14.42 -23.65 9.78
CA ASN A 204 -15.31 -23.01 10.74
C ASN A 204 -14.83 -21.63 11.20
N SER A 205 -13.57 -21.29 10.94
CA SER A 205 -12.97 -20.01 11.32
C SER A 205 -13.67 -18.80 10.69
N GLY A 206 -13.98 -17.81 11.52
CA GLY A 206 -14.46 -16.50 11.06
C GLY A 206 -13.43 -15.76 10.23
N SER A 207 -12.14 -15.88 10.56
CA SER A 207 -11.04 -15.24 9.84
C SER A 207 -10.93 -15.73 8.40
N TRP A 208 -11.02 -17.05 8.20
CA TRP A 208 -11.07 -17.63 6.85
C TRP A 208 -12.25 -17.09 6.03
N LYS A 209 -13.46 -17.07 6.62
CA LYS A 209 -14.67 -16.58 5.96
C LYS A 209 -14.54 -15.11 5.56
N ARG A 210 -14.00 -14.25 6.44
CA ARG A 210 -13.77 -12.82 6.15
C ARG A 210 -12.74 -12.60 5.05
N LEU A 211 -11.61 -13.30 5.09
CA LEU A 211 -10.58 -13.21 4.04
C LEU A 211 -11.10 -13.70 2.68
N ARG A 212 -11.87 -14.80 2.64
CA ARG A 212 -12.52 -15.28 1.40
C ARG A 212 -13.57 -14.31 0.88
N ALA A 213 -14.38 -13.74 1.77
CA ALA A 213 -15.36 -12.72 1.39
C ALA A 213 -14.67 -11.50 0.78
N PHE A 214 -13.56 -11.04 1.38
CA PHE A 214 -12.77 -9.94 0.85
C PHE A 214 -12.15 -10.26 -0.54
N GLN A 215 -11.54 -11.44 -0.68
CA GLN A 215 -10.91 -11.88 -1.93
C GLN A 215 -11.89 -11.90 -3.12
N THR A 216 -13.11 -12.40 -2.87
CA THR A 216 -14.13 -12.61 -3.91
C THR A 216 -15.10 -11.43 -4.07
N SER A 217 -15.01 -10.42 -3.21
CA SER A 217 -15.87 -9.24 -3.26
C SER A 217 -15.57 -8.37 -4.48
N ASN A 218 -16.62 -8.06 -5.24
CA ASN A 218 -16.61 -7.08 -6.32
C ASN A 218 -16.98 -5.66 -5.86
N LYS A 219 -17.16 -5.45 -4.55
CA LYS A 219 -17.43 -4.12 -3.98
C LYS A 219 -16.15 -3.28 -3.96
N ASP A 220 -16.30 -1.96 -3.80
CA ASP A 220 -15.18 -1.03 -3.78
C ASP A 220 -14.21 -1.24 -2.61
N ASP A 221 -14.62 -1.96 -1.56
CA ASP A 221 -13.79 -2.36 -0.41
C ASP A 221 -13.22 -3.79 -0.55
N GLY A 222 -13.38 -4.40 -1.72
CA GLY A 222 -12.94 -5.76 -2.03
C GLY A 222 -11.61 -5.83 -2.78
N LEU A 223 -11.01 -7.01 -2.82
CA LEU A 223 -9.75 -7.24 -3.53
C LEU A 223 -9.91 -7.15 -5.05
N GLN A 224 -11.05 -7.60 -5.61
CA GLN A 224 -11.27 -7.56 -7.06
C GLN A 224 -11.26 -6.13 -7.58
N PHE A 225 -11.82 -5.19 -6.81
CA PHE A 225 -11.77 -3.78 -7.13
C PHE A 225 -10.32 -3.27 -7.16
N LEU A 226 -9.52 -3.57 -6.12
CA LEU A 226 -8.10 -3.18 -6.09
C LEU A 226 -7.31 -3.80 -7.25
N LEU A 227 -7.57 -5.07 -7.59
CA LEU A 227 -6.94 -5.76 -8.72
C LEU A 227 -7.28 -5.05 -10.04
N GLN A 228 -8.55 -4.75 -10.26
CA GLN A 228 -9.02 -4.05 -11.45
C GLN A 228 -8.40 -2.66 -11.56
N ARG A 229 -8.32 -1.90 -10.44
CA ARG A 229 -7.63 -0.60 -10.37
C ARG A 229 -6.15 -0.71 -10.69
N ARG A 230 -5.43 -1.65 -10.07
CA ARG A 230 -4.00 -1.90 -10.35
C ARG A 230 -3.78 -2.27 -11.81
N ASN A 231 -4.59 -3.16 -12.37
CA ASN A 231 -4.46 -3.61 -13.76
C ASN A 231 -4.72 -2.47 -14.74
N LEU A 232 -5.73 -1.63 -14.48
CA LEU A 232 -5.98 -0.42 -15.26
C LEU A 232 -4.74 0.48 -15.29
N LEU A 233 -4.13 0.74 -14.13
CA LEU A 233 -2.96 1.60 -14.02
C LEU A 233 -1.69 1.02 -14.67
N VAL A 234 -1.49 -0.29 -14.55
CA VAL A 234 -0.32 -0.98 -15.12
C VAL A 234 -0.43 -1.12 -16.63
N HIS A 235 -1.64 -1.29 -17.17
CA HIS A 235 -1.85 -1.63 -18.59
C HIS A 235 -2.49 -0.53 -19.45
N SER A 236 -3.16 0.47 -18.88
CA SER A 236 -4.09 1.32 -19.65
C SER A 236 -4.33 2.74 -19.09
N LEU A 237 -3.27 3.49 -18.81
CA LEU A 237 -3.30 4.93 -18.47
C LEU A 237 -3.63 5.30 -17.01
N HIS A 238 -3.23 6.53 -16.72
CA HIS A 238 -3.40 7.29 -15.50
C HIS A 238 -4.83 7.28 -14.95
N LEU A 239 -4.95 7.44 -13.63
CA LEU A 239 -6.22 7.60 -12.90
C LEU A 239 -6.84 8.99 -13.10
N HIS A 240 -6.27 9.84 -13.95
CA HIS A 240 -6.82 11.14 -14.27
C HIS A 240 -8.19 11.03 -14.99
N PRO A 241 -9.15 11.92 -14.69
CA PRO A 241 -10.35 12.07 -15.50
C PRO A 241 -9.95 12.29 -16.96
N HIS A 242 -10.48 11.47 -17.88
CA HIS A 242 -10.20 11.63 -19.30
C HIS A 242 -10.70 13.00 -19.76
N ARG A 243 -9.82 13.78 -20.42
CA ARG A 243 -10.25 14.93 -21.20
C ARG A 243 -11.03 14.39 -22.40
N THR A 244 -12.25 14.85 -22.57
CA THR A 244 -13.18 14.37 -23.61
C THR A 244 -12.73 14.63 -25.05
N ASP A 245 -11.65 15.38 -25.27
CA ASP A 245 -11.33 15.93 -26.60
C ASP A 245 -10.22 15.21 -27.38
N ASP A 246 -9.40 14.32 -26.79
CA ASP A 246 -8.13 13.94 -27.44
C ASP A 246 -8.08 12.59 -28.19
N ASP A 247 -9.06 11.70 -28.13
CA ASP A 247 -8.96 10.38 -28.79
C ASP A 247 -10.24 9.93 -29.53
N GLU A 248 -10.53 10.57 -30.67
CA GLU A 248 -11.42 10.01 -31.70
C GLU A 248 -10.71 9.07 -32.70
N MET A 249 -9.39 8.92 -32.63
CA MET A 249 -8.64 8.00 -33.51
C MET A 249 -8.45 6.64 -32.83
N PHE A 250 -8.86 5.57 -33.51
CA PHE A 250 -8.79 4.15 -33.10
C PHE A 250 -10.00 3.58 -32.32
N LYS A 251 -11.19 3.70 -32.92
CA LYS A 251 -12.32 2.79 -32.64
C LYS A 251 -12.11 1.44 -33.34
N SER A 252 -11.41 0.53 -32.68
CA SER A 252 -11.37 -0.90 -33.03
C SER A 252 -12.49 -1.65 -32.30
N GLN A 253 -13.07 -2.69 -32.93
CA GLN A 253 -14.22 -3.46 -32.45
C GLN A 253 -14.01 -4.23 -31.11
N PHE A 254 -12.80 -4.18 -30.53
CA PHE A 254 -12.51 -4.66 -29.17
C PHE A 254 -12.77 -3.62 -28.05
N ASN A 255 -13.05 -2.35 -28.40
CA ASN A 255 -13.20 -1.26 -27.43
C ASN A 255 -14.42 -1.37 -26.50
N HIS A 256 -15.46 -2.14 -26.81
CA HIS A 256 -16.69 -2.10 -25.98
C HIS A 256 -16.52 -2.75 -24.59
N LEU A 257 -15.67 -3.77 -24.48
CA LEU A 257 -15.32 -4.38 -23.18
C LEU A 257 -14.40 -3.46 -22.37
N ASP A 258 -13.41 -2.85 -23.02
CA ASP A 258 -12.53 -1.86 -22.40
C ASP A 258 -13.28 -0.59 -21.99
N GLU A 259 -14.26 -0.15 -22.77
CA GLU A 259 -15.08 1.04 -22.48
C GLU A 259 -16.05 0.77 -21.32
N ALA A 260 -16.65 -0.42 -21.23
CA ALA A 260 -17.46 -0.82 -20.08
C ALA A 260 -16.62 -0.97 -18.80
N HIS A 261 -15.42 -1.55 -18.90
CA HIS A 261 -14.48 -1.65 -17.80
C HIS A 261 -13.95 -0.28 -17.36
N ARG A 262 -13.62 0.62 -18.30
CA ARG A 262 -13.21 2.00 -18.03
C ARG A 262 -14.33 2.82 -17.41
N LYS A 263 -15.58 2.71 -17.88
CA LYS A 263 -16.75 3.36 -17.26
C LYS A 263 -16.99 2.85 -15.83
N LYS A 264 -16.82 1.55 -15.59
CA LYS A 264 -16.97 0.96 -14.25
C LYS A 264 -15.85 1.37 -13.29
N LEU A 265 -14.64 1.55 -13.82
CA LEU A 265 -13.44 1.94 -13.07
C LEU A 265 -13.12 3.43 -13.24
N GLN A 266 -14.11 4.25 -13.62
CA GLN A 266 -13.87 5.68 -13.73
C GLN A 266 -13.46 6.20 -12.34
N PRO A 267 -12.38 7.00 -12.24
CA PRO A 267 -12.04 7.66 -10.99
C PRO A 267 -13.22 8.49 -10.51
N ARG A 268 -13.49 8.48 -9.20
CA ARG A 268 -14.48 9.37 -8.60
C ARG A 268 -13.90 10.76 -8.45
N GLU A 269 -14.69 11.71 -7.94
CA GLU A 269 -14.14 12.99 -7.49
C GLU A 269 -12.99 12.79 -6.48
N PRO A 270 -11.96 13.66 -6.47
CA PRO A 270 -10.75 13.47 -5.65
C PRO A 270 -11.00 13.13 -4.19
N ALA A 271 -11.95 13.81 -3.54
CA ALA A 271 -12.30 13.55 -2.14
C ALA A 271 -12.87 12.14 -1.94
N ALA A 272 -13.77 11.69 -2.81
CA ALA A 272 -14.35 10.36 -2.75
C ALA A 272 -13.32 9.26 -3.04
N GLU A 273 -12.39 9.52 -3.98
CA GLU A 273 -11.31 8.61 -4.31
C GLU A 273 -10.28 8.50 -3.16
N ALA A 274 -9.97 9.61 -2.49
CA ALA A 274 -9.14 9.61 -1.29
C ALA A 274 -9.78 8.79 -0.16
N GLU A 275 -11.10 8.89 0.05
CA GLU A 275 -11.80 8.06 1.04
C GLU A 275 -11.80 6.57 0.69
N LEU A 276 -11.86 6.22 -0.60
CA LEU A 276 -11.71 4.83 -1.03
C LEU A 276 -10.33 4.27 -0.67
N LEU A 277 -9.25 5.03 -0.90
CA LEU A 277 -7.90 4.63 -0.53
C LEU A 277 -7.73 4.47 0.98
N VAL A 278 -8.28 5.39 1.77
CA VAL A 278 -8.32 5.29 3.24
C VAL A 278 -9.10 4.06 3.69
N GLY A 279 -10.28 3.82 3.09
CA GLY A 279 -11.10 2.65 3.37
C GLY A 279 -10.36 1.34 3.08
N GLN A 280 -9.64 1.26 1.96
CA GLN A 280 -8.85 0.08 1.58
C GLN A 280 -7.66 -0.15 2.51
N LEU A 281 -6.95 0.91 2.92
CA LEU A 281 -5.92 0.83 3.95
C LEU A 281 -6.48 0.28 5.27
N ASN A 282 -7.63 0.81 5.71
CA ASN A 282 -8.27 0.40 6.95
C ASN A 282 -8.79 -1.04 6.90
N LYS A 283 -9.28 -1.46 5.75
CA LYS A 283 -9.65 -2.85 5.49
C LYS A 283 -8.44 -3.78 5.58
N ALA A 284 -7.31 -3.38 4.99
CA ALA A 284 -6.06 -4.14 5.05
C ALA A 284 -5.54 -4.32 6.48
N SER A 285 -5.57 -3.26 7.30
CA SER A 285 -5.26 -3.34 8.73
C SER A 285 -6.21 -4.30 9.46
N THR A 286 -7.53 -4.14 9.28
CA THR A 286 -8.53 -4.99 9.95
C THR A 286 -8.37 -6.47 9.62
N LEU A 287 -8.06 -6.79 8.37
CA LEU A 287 -7.91 -8.17 7.90
C LEU A 287 -6.52 -8.76 8.17
N PHE A 288 -5.56 -7.96 8.63
CA PHE A 288 -4.23 -8.47 8.96
C PHE A 288 -4.28 -9.42 10.16
N ASP A 289 -5.09 -9.11 11.17
CA ASP A 289 -5.33 -10.03 12.28
C ASP A 289 -5.92 -11.37 11.83
N ASP A 290 -6.81 -11.33 10.84
CA ASP A 290 -7.38 -12.54 10.25
C ASP A 290 -6.32 -13.37 9.51
N PHE A 291 -5.37 -12.70 8.85
CA PHE A 291 -4.22 -13.35 8.24
C PHE A 291 -3.34 -14.03 9.30
N LEU A 292 -3.05 -13.37 10.41
CA LEU A 292 -2.25 -13.98 11.49
C LEU A 292 -2.94 -15.21 12.07
N VAL A 293 -4.26 -15.14 12.33
CA VAL A 293 -5.06 -16.32 12.74
C VAL A 293 -5.01 -17.41 11.67
N LEU A 294 -5.07 -17.04 10.39
CA LEU A 294 -5.02 -18.01 9.29
C LEU A 294 -3.70 -18.80 9.30
N VAL A 295 -2.58 -18.13 9.56
CA VAL A 295 -1.26 -18.79 9.63
C VAL A 295 -1.21 -19.84 10.75
N GLU A 296 -1.84 -19.58 11.88
CA GLU A 296 -1.88 -20.51 13.02
C GLU A 296 -2.59 -21.83 12.70
N PHE A 297 -3.42 -21.90 11.63
CA PHE A 297 -4.03 -23.16 11.16
C PHE A 297 -3.12 -24.03 10.29
N SER A 298 -1.93 -23.54 9.91
CA SER A 298 -0.95 -24.40 9.24
C SER A 298 -0.32 -25.37 10.22
N SER A 299 0.20 -26.49 9.72
CA SER A 299 1.04 -27.37 10.53
C SER A 299 2.21 -26.57 11.11
N SER A 300 2.35 -26.59 12.43
CA SER A 300 3.47 -25.97 13.12
C SER A 300 4.77 -26.63 12.67
N ARG A 301 5.76 -25.80 12.33
CA ARG A 301 7.12 -26.23 12.00
C ARG A 301 8.06 -26.12 13.19
N LYS A 302 7.54 -25.70 14.35
CA LYS A 302 8.27 -25.77 15.61
C LYS A 302 8.55 -27.24 15.88
N SER A 303 9.80 -27.66 15.73
CA SER A 303 10.16 -29.05 16.04
C SER A 303 9.96 -29.24 17.55
N SER A 304 8.96 -30.02 17.93
CA SER A 304 8.94 -30.65 19.25
C SER A 304 10.11 -31.63 19.27
N ARG A 305 11.30 -31.17 19.67
CA ARG A 305 12.37 -32.08 20.09
C ARG A 305 12.12 -32.45 21.55
N TRP A 306 11.14 -33.31 21.73
CA TRP A 306 11.08 -34.31 22.78
C TRP A 306 10.83 -35.65 22.09
#